data_AF-E7R7R2-F1
#
_entry.id   AF-E7R7R2-F1
#
_cell.length_a   1.000
_cell.length_b   1.000
_cell.length_c   1.000
_cell.angle_alpha   90.00
_cell.angle_beta   90.00
_cell.angle_gamma   90.00
#
_symmetry.space_group_name_H-M   'P 1'
#
loop_
_entity.id
_entity.type
_entity.pdbx_description
1 polymer ?
#
loop_
_entity_poly.entity_id
_entity_poly.type
_entity_poly.pdbx_seq_one_letter_code
_entity_poly.pdbx_strand_id
1 'polypeptide(L)'
;MSRYFLLACTLALQCVAASQEDYIVKDLPGLSNIPAVVRPVMHAGHLEIDEEHNTELFFWRFQNPKNNGTHQTLHRNELIVWLNGGPGCSSMDGAMMETGPLRVSDKLEVELNPGSWTQVADILFVDQPAGTGFSYTDSYDTELKQAAQHFWQFLKTYYQLFPEDRTKKLYLAGESYAGQYIPYFAKEIIENNSLNISLEGLLIGNGWIDPDIQSLSYVPFSLEAGFLDRQSPSMAQVLKQHEKCQQAIDDPSNHDFEKVECVKIFHSILAASRDETKPAKEQCVNMYDYRKHDYFPACGSNWPEGLPTVTKFLNLDAVQKALNLKSAKRWHECDGKVEFFFQPEHSVKSFDLLPKLLEKMKIALFAGDKDIICNHKSIEMVIEKLQITPGQFGFTNSRKSGWIYDGQEVGEVETQSNLTYIKVFNSSHMVPYDLPEVSRGLFDIITNSIEKRSTDIVTPVYDSRGNYKFVEEKQDTDQNEEEEKEKPPKHHHSLTFYVAEVAILAVLAYLLYSFYKSFAKSRKSAFLSLSSKKKKKQVHWFDESDIGMDQEAGEADHKPKSMLESVFNKLGYGGQYDTVQDGRDIEMAPVEEHEDQFIIQSDEEEFGHR
;
A
#
# COMPACT_ATOMS: atom_id res chain seq x y z
N MET A 1 20.21 -23.08 -76.89
CA MET A 1 19.48 -22.11 -76.04
C MET A 1 19.48 -22.66 -74.63
N SER A 2 20.27 -22.11 -73.71
CA SER A 2 20.16 -22.42 -72.29
C SER A 2 20.14 -21.09 -71.55
N ARG A 3 18.94 -20.64 -71.20
CA ARG A 3 18.69 -19.36 -70.52
C ARG A 3 18.91 -19.60 -69.02
N TYR A 4 19.98 -19.00 -68.49
CA TYR A 4 20.20 -18.85 -67.06
C TYR A 4 19.13 -17.91 -66.49
N PHE A 5 18.07 -18.48 -65.92
CA PHE A 5 17.17 -17.75 -65.04
C PHE A 5 17.81 -17.69 -63.65
N LEU A 6 18.46 -16.56 -63.36
CA LEU A 6 18.82 -16.16 -62.01
C LEU A 6 17.52 -15.86 -61.25
N LEU A 7 17.06 -16.84 -60.47
CA LEU A 7 15.97 -16.67 -59.52
C LEU A 7 16.53 -15.87 -58.34
N ALA A 8 16.18 -14.60 -58.25
CA ALA A 8 16.48 -13.78 -57.10
C ALA A 8 15.72 -14.32 -55.89
N CYS A 9 16.43 -14.97 -54.96
CA CYS A 9 15.92 -15.28 -53.64
C CYS A 9 15.71 -13.96 -52.88
N THR A 10 14.53 -13.38 -52.98
CA THR A 10 14.04 -12.47 -51.95
C THR A 10 13.81 -13.31 -50.70
N LEU A 11 14.79 -13.32 -49.80
CA LEU A 11 14.61 -13.66 -48.39
C LEU A 11 13.56 -12.69 -47.84
N ALA A 12 12.29 -13.06 -47.95
CA ALA A 12 11.28 -12.48 -47.09
C ALA A 12 11.66 -12.92 -45.68
N LEU A 13 12.26 -12.01 -44.90
CA LEU A 13 12.21 -12.09 -43.44
C LEU A 13 10.72 -12.18 -43.09
N GLN A 14 10.21 -13.40 -42.92
CA GLN A 14 9.00 -13.59 -42.15
C GLN A 14 9.39 -13.14 -40.75
N CYS A 15 8.90 -11.98 -40.30
CA CYS A 15 8.78 -11.72 -38.88
C CYS A 15 8.00 -12.91 -38.31
N VAL A 16 8.71 -13.84 -37.70
CA VAL A 16 8.09 -14.86 -36.88
C VAL A 16 7.43 -14.08 -35.76
N ALA A 17 6.09 -14.05 -35.73
CA ALA A 17 5.36 -13.43 -34.64
C ALA A 17 5.86 -14.03 -33.32
N ALA A 18 6.12 -13.20 -32.33
CA ALA A 18 6.59 -13.66 -31.03
C ALA A 18 5.61 -14.70 -30.48
N SER A 19 6.16 -15.80 -30.00
CA SER A 19 5.41 -16.92 -29.44
C SER A 19 5.49 -16.90 -27.92
N GLN A 20 4.56 -17.55 -27.22
CA GLN A 20 4.62 -17.67 -25.76
C GLN A 20 5.93 -18.28 -25.27
N GLU A 21 6.55 -19.18 -26.05
CA GLU A 21 7.84 -19.81 -25.73
C GLU A 21 8.98 -18.80 -25.66
N ASP A 22 8.90 -17.67 -26.37
CA ASP A 22 9.92 -16.61 -26.33
C ASP A 22 9.89 -15.84 -24.99
N TYR A 23 8.81 -15.97 -24.22
CA TYR A 23 8.64 -15.30 -22.94
C TYR A 23 8.76 -16.26 -21.75
N ILE A 24 8.96 -17.57 -21.95
CA ILE A 24 8.98 -18.53 -20.84
C ILE A 24 10.22 -18.32 -19.94
N VAL A 25 10.03 -18.25 -18.63
CA VAL A 25 11.12 -18.15 -17.64
C VAL A 25 11.53 -19.56 -17.24
N LYS A 26 12.62 -20.07 -17.82
CA LYS A 26 13.05 -21.47 -17.68
C LYS A 26 13.80 -21.77 -16.39
N ASP A 27 14.55 -20.80 -15.89
CA ASP A 27 15.42 -20.99 -14.73
C ASP A 27 15.55 -19.70 -13.93
N LEU A 28 15.72 -19.82 -12.62
CA LEU A 28 16.09 -18.75 -11.71
C LEU A 28 17.01 -19.36 -10.65
N PRO A 29 17.97 -18.61 -10.08
CA PRO A 29 18.79 -19.12 -8.99
C PRO A 29 17.90 -19.70 -7.87
N GLY A 30 18.11 -20.97 -7.49
CA GLY A 30 17.28 -21.67 -6.49
C GLY A 30 16.04 -22.40 -7.03
N LEU A 31 15.60 -22.14 -8.27
CA LEU A 31 14.35 -22.73 -8.81
C LEU A 31 14.42 -24.27 -8.92
N SER A 32 15.61 -24.81 -9.17
CA SER A 32 15.88 -26.25 -9.21
C SER A 32 15.72 -26.94 -7.85
N ASN A 33 15.86 -26.19 -6.74
CA ASN A 33 15.64 -26.69 -5.38
C ASN A 33 14.15 -26.80 -5.04
N ILE A 34 13.27 -26.09 -5.77
CA ILE A 34 11.82 -26.17 -5.61
C ILE A 34 11.29 -27.42 -6.34
N PRO A 35 10.51 -28.30 -5.66
CA PRO A 35 9.95 -29.49 -6.29
C PRO A 35 9.11 -29.16 -7.52
N ALA A 36 9.33 -29.88 -8.62
CA ALA A 36 8.71 -29.60 -9.92
C ALA A 36 7.17 -29.54 -9.89
N VAL A 37 6.53 -30.28 -8.97
CA VAL A 37 5.06 -30.33 -8.82
C VAL A 37 4.44 -29.03 -8.29
N VAL A 38 5.23 -28.19 -7.61
CA VAL A 38 4.78 -26.89 -7.06
C VAL A 38 5.51 -25.71 -7.72
N ARG A 39 6.37 -25.97 -8.71
CA ARG A 39 7.07 -24.92 -9.43
C ARG A 39 6.08 -24.16 -10.32
N PRO A 40 6.02 -22.81 -10.24
CA PRO A 40 5.13 -22.04 -11.10
C PRO A 40 5.58 -22.08 -12.56
N VAL A 41 4.62 -22.07 -13.48
CA VAL A 41 4.89 -21.78 -14.89
C VAL A 41 4.85 -20.27 -15.09
N MET A 42 5.91 -19.73 -15.68
CA MET A 42 6.21 -18.30 -15.67
C MET A 42 6.49 -17.80 -17.08
N HIS A 43 5.95 -16.63 -17.40
CA HIS A 43 6.32 -15.90 -18.62
C HIS A 43 6.64 -14.45 -18.27
N ALA A 44 7.76 -13.93 -18.75
CA ALA A 44 8.19 -12.57 -18.50
C ALA A 44 8.89 -11.99 -19.72
N GLY A 45 8.83 -10.67 -19.85
CA GLY A 45 9.50 -9.92 -20.89
C GLY A 45 8.79 -8.59 -21.18
N HIS A 46 9.22 -7.93 -22.25
CA HIS A 46 8.69 -6.64 -22.67
C HIS A 46 7.63 -6.78 -23.77
N LEU A 47 6.55 -6.01 -23.63
CA LEU A 47 5.58 -5.77 -24.69
C LEU A 47 5.66 -4.32 -25.14
N GLU A 48 5.89 -4.12 -26.43
CA GLU A 48 5.83 -2.80 -27.07
C GLU A 48 4.39 -2.31 -27.12
N ILE A 49 4.16 -1.07 -26.67
CA ILE A 49 2.85 -0.44 -26.61
C ILE A 49 2.77 0.88 -27.39
N ASP A 50 3.91 1.53 -27.63
CA ASP A 50 4.05 2.68 -28.51
C ASP A 50 5.44 2.69 -29.16
N GLU A 51 5.49 2.35 -30.45
CA GLU A 51 6.72 2.31 -31.25
C GLU A 51 7.32 3.71 -31.45
N GLU A 52 6.49 4.76 -31.53
CA GLU A 52 6.94 6.14 -31.82
C GLU A 52 7.82 6.68 -30.69
N HIS A 53 7.49 6.34 -29.45
CA HIS A 53 8.19 6.78 -28.24
C HIS A 53 8.98 5.65 -27.57
N ASN A 54 9.23 4.54 -28.30
CA ASN A 54 9.93 3.36 -27.81
C ASN A 54 9.41 2.92 -26.43
N THR A 55 8.09 2.89 -26.26
CA THR A 55 7.45 2.61 -24.97
C THR A 55 7.13 1.14 -24.86
N GLU A 56 7.70 0.49 -23.85
CA GLU A 56 7.51 -0.93 -23.58
C GLU A 56 7.19 -1.15 -22.11
N LEU A 57 6.14 -1.93 -21.82
CA LEU A 57 5.86 -2.38 -20.47
C LEU A 57 6.40 -3.78 -20.25
N PHE A 58 7.12 -3.96 -19.14
CA PHE A 58 7.55 -5.25 -18.65
C PHE A 58 6.41 -5.92 -17.87
N PHE A 59 6.24 -7.22 -18.09
CA PHE A 59 5.32 -8.03 -17.34
C PHE A 59 5.99 -9.30 -16.80
N TRP A 60 5.43 -9.83 -15.73
CA TRP A 60 5.72 -11.17 -15.25
C TRP A 60 4.43 -11.89 -14.89
N ARG A 61 4.11 -12.90 -15.69
CA ARG A 61 2.91 -13.73 -15.60
C ARG A 61 3.23 -15.05 -14.90
N PHE A 62 2.41 -15.44 -13.93
CA PHE A 62 2.47 -16.71 -13.22
C PHE A 62 1.15 -17.47 -13.37
N GLN A 63 1.22 -18.72 -13.82
CA GLN A 63 0.04 -19.58 -13.91
C GLN A 63 -0.28 -20.24 -12.58
N ASN A 64 -1.57 -20.43 -12.32
CA ASN A 64 -2.02 -21.33 -11.27
C ASN A 64 -1.53 -22.76 -11.59
N PRO A 65 -0.74 -23.40 -10.69
CA PRO A 65 -0.23 -24.76 -10.90
C PRO A 65 -1.32 -25.82 -11.19
N LYS A 66 -2.58 -25.55 -10.84
CA LYS A 66 -3.70 -26.48 -11.00
C LYS A 66 -4.41 -26.43 -12.35
N ASN A 67 -4.03 -25.55 -13.26
CA ASN A 67 -4.64 -25.50 -14.59
C ASN A 67 -4.36 -26.77 -15.44
N ASN A 68 -3.44 -27.64 -15.00
CA ASN A 68 -3.09 -28.90 -15.67
C ASN A 68 -3.89 -30.15 -15.22
N GLY A 69 -4.89 -30.05 -14.33
CA GLY A 69 -5.57 -31.24 -13.74
C GLY A 69 -7.10 -31.19 -13.63
N THR A 70 -7.73 -32.28 -13.17
CA THR A 70 -9.19 -32.42 -12.94
C THR A 70 -9.66 -32.00 -11.53
N HIS A 71 -8.80 -31.42 -10.70
CA HIS A 71 -9.11 -31.06 -9.32
C HIS A 71 -10.07 -29.87 -9.19
N GLN A 72 -11.14 -29.99 -8.40
CA GLN A 72 -12.00 -28.86 -8.06
C GLN A 72 -11.18 -27.81 -7.28
N THR A 73 -10.97 -26.62 -7.85
CA THR A 73 -10.65 -25.43 -7.06
C THR A 73 -11.72 -24.38 -7.24
N LEU A 74 -11.93 -23.58 -6.21
CA LEU A 74 -12.89 -22.47 -6.19
C LEU A 74 -12.61 -21.47 -7.32
N HIS A 75 -11.34 -21.36 -7.72
CA HIS A 75 -10.79 -20.35 -8.60
C HIS A 75 -9.93 -21.04 -9.67
N ARG A 76 -10.41 -21.13 -10.92
CA ARG A 76 -9.63 -21.66 -12.07
C ARG A 76 -9.60 -20.72 -13.25
N ASN A 77 -10.64 -19.91 -13.40
CA ASN A 77 -10.85 -19.10 -14.59
C ASN A 77 -10.72 -17.61 -14.27
N GLU A 78 -9.67 -17.24 -13.53
CA GLU A 78 -9.48 -15.90 -12.99
C GLU A 78 -8.05 -15.46 -13.25
N LEU A 79 -7.92 -14.20 -13.67
CA LEU A 79 -6.67 -13.50 -13.89
C LEU A 79 -6.67 -12.27 -12.99
N ILE A 80 -5.66 -12.16 -12.14
CA ILE A 80 -5.40 -10.97 -11.34
C ILE A 80 -4.26 -10.21 -12.00
N VAL A 81 -4.47 -8.95 -12.35
CA VAL A 81 -3.36 -8.06 -12.69
C VAL A 81 -2.99 -7.29 -11.43
N TRP A 82 -1.73 -7.42 -10.99
CA TRP A 82 -1.21 -6.75 -9.80
C TRP A 82 -0.39 -5.52 -10.18
N LEU A 83 -0.62 -4.42 -9.46
CA LEU A 83 -0.01 -3.11 -9.68
C LEU A 83 0.47 -2.51 -8.35
N ASN A 84 1.76 -2.21 -8.22
CA ASN A 84 2.28 -1.42 -7.09
C ASN A 84 2.13 0.10 -7.35
N GLY A 85 2.40 0.90 -6.32
CA GLY A 85 2.13 2.34 -6.27
C GLY A 85 3.35 3.27 -6.38
N GLY A 86 3.28 4.43 -5.68
CA GLY A 86 4.19 5.59 -5.67
C GLY A 86 4.72 6.02 -7.04
N PRO A 87 4.02 6.88 -7.83
CA PRO A 87 3.99 6.66 -9.27
C PRO A 87 5.38 6.41 -9.83
N GLY A 88 5.65 5.16 -10.26
CA GLY A 88 7.03 4.75 -10.54
C GLY A 88 7.56 3.51 -9.82
N CYS A 89 6.88 2.96 -8.80
CA CYS A 89 7.36 1.75 -8.13
C CYS A 89 6.94 0.45 -8.84
N SER A 90 7.87 -0.49 -8.86
CA SER A 90 7.82 -1.71 -9.64
C SER A 90 6.84 -2.72 -9.05
N SER A 91 6.05 -3.37 -9.92
CA SER A 91 5.19 -4.48 -9.51
C SER A 91 5.97 -5.76 -9.20
N MET A 92 7.31 -5.71 -9.28
CA MET A 92 8.18 -6.78 -8.81
C MET A 92 8.22 -6.88 -7.29
N ASP A 93 7.82 -5.82 -6.56
CA ASP A 93 7.53 -5.91 -5.12
C ASP A 93 6.36 -6.87 -4.89
N GLY A 94 5.27 -6.66 -5.63
CA GLY A 94 4.17 -7.60 -5.79
C GLY A 94 4.61 -9.04 -6.02
N ALA A 95 5.49 -9.23 -7.02
CA ALA A 95 5.91 -10.54 -7.48
C ALA A 95 6.86 -11.26 -6.50
N MET A 96 7.77 -10.54 -5.85
CA MET A 96 8.90 -11.12 -5.12
C MET A 96 8.82 -10.93 -3.60
N MET A 97 7.94 -10.06 -3.11
CA MET A 97 7.78 -9.75 -1.67
C MET A 97 6.33 -9.88 -1.18
N GLU A 98 5.34 -9.92 -2.07
CA GLU A 98 3.92 -9.87 -1.70
C GLU A 98 3.11 -11.07 -2.23
N THR A 99 2.27 -10.90 -3.26
CA THR A 99 1.29 -11.90 -3.69
C THR A 99 1.87 -12.99 -4.59
N GLY A 100 3.04 -12.76 -5.17
CA GLY A 100 3.70 -13.70 -6.08
C GLY A 100 4.13 -15.03 -5.43
N PRO A 101 4.44 -16.07 -6.23
CA PRO A 101 4.72 -17.41 -5.72
C PRO A 101 6.12 -17.62 -5.18
N LEU A 102 7.02 -16.66 -5.39
CA LEU A 102 8.42 -16.78 -5.02
C LEU A 102 8.82 -15.67 -4.05
N ARG A 103 9.76 -15.99 -3.16
CA ARG A 103 10.53 -15.05 -2.33
C ARG A 103 12.00 -15.18 -2.67
N VAL A 104 12.78 -14.15 -2.36
CA VAL A 104 14.24 -14.17 -2.50
C VAL A 104 14.86 -14.37 -1.13
N SER A 105 15.64 -15.44 -0.97
CA SER A 105 16.43 -15.68 0.24
C SER A 105 17.71 -14.84 0.24
N ASP A 106 18.37 -14.72 1.41
CA ASP A 106 19.66 -14.02 1.55
C ASP A 106 20.79 -14.60 0.68
N LYS A 107 20.63 -15.83 0.19
CA LYS A 107 21.56 -16.47 -0.76
C LYS A 107 21.33 -16.05 -2.21
N LEU A 108 20.40 -15.11 -2.45
CA LEU A 108 19.94 -14.72 -3.77
C LEU A 108 19.37 -15.90 -4.57
N GLU A 109 18.67 -16.79 -3.86
CA GLU A 109 17.96 -17.94 -4.42
C GLU A 109 16.46 -17.79 -4.18
N VAL A 110 15.64 -18.23 -5.13
CA VAL A 110 14.19 -18.23 -4.99
C VAL A 110 13.71 -19.37 -4.09
N GLU A 111 12.72 -19.08 -3.26
CA GLU A 111 11.99 -20.04 -2.44
C GLU A 111 10.48 -19.83 -2.59
N LEU A 112 9.67 -20.80 -2.14
CA LEU A 112 8.21 -20.71 -2.26
C LEU A 112 7.62 -19.72 -1.24
N ASN A 113 6.71 -18.86 -1.70
CA ASN A 113 5.82 -18.09 -0.84
C ASN A 113 4.63 -18.96 -0.39
N PRO A 114 4.47 -19.27 0.91
CA PRO A 114 3.32 -20.04 1.41
C PRO A 114 1.98 -19.32 1.20
N GLY A 115 2.01 -17.99 1.14
CA GLY A 115 0.86 -17.12 0.92
C GLY A 115 0.53 -16.80 -0.53
N SER A 116 1.07 -17.55 -1.50
CA SER A 116 0.92 -17.16 -2.90
C SER A 116 -0.54 -17.13 -3.35
N TRP A 117 -0.93 -16.02 -3.97
CA TRP A 117 -2.24 -15.88 -4.60
C TRP A 117 -2.34 -16.72 -5.90
N THR A 118 -1.21 -17.22 -6.43
CA THR A 118 -1.21 -18.11 -7.61
C THR A 118 -1.88 -19.45 -7.35
N GLN A 119 -2.11 -19.80 -6.08
CA GLN A 119 -2.87 -21.00 -5.71
C GLN A 119 -4.36 -20.90 -6.09
N VAL A 120 -4.88 -19.67 -6.21
CA VAL A 120 -6.28 -19.41 -6.54
C VAL A 120 -6.43 -18.81 -7.94
N ALA A 121 -5.54 -17.93 -8.39
CA ALA A 121 -5.67 -17.31 -9.72
C ALA A 121 -4.38 -17.36 -10.53
N ASP A 122 -4.45 -17.09 -11.83
CA ASP A 122 -3.26 -16.64 -12.55
C ASP A 122 -2.99 -15.18 -12.15
N ILE A 123 -1.72 -14.80 -12.06
CA ILE A 123 -1.34 -13.43 -11.70
C ILE A 123 -0.41 -12.84 -12.75
N LEU A 124 -0.69 -11.61 -13.15
CA LEU A 124 0.12 -10.81 -14.05
C LEU A 124 0.62 -9.56 -13.31
N PHE A 125 1.90 -9.50 -13.02
CA PHE A 125 2.55 -8.30 -12.49
C PHE A 125 2.98 -7.42 -13.65
N VAL A 126 2.71 -6.12 -13.58
CA VAL A 126 3.03 -5.17 -14.66
C VAL A 126 3.77 -3.97 -14.10
N ASP A 127 4.99 -3.72 -14.57
CA ASP A 127 5.71 -2.50 -14.26
C ASP A 127 5.10 -1.35 -15.07
N GLN A 128 4.42 -0.43 -14.38
CA GLN A 128 3.78 0.72 -15.00
C GLN A 128 3.78 1.90 -14.02
N PRO A 129 3.71 3.17 -14.49
CA PRO A 129 3.76 3.63 -15.87
C PRO A 129 5.07 3.28 -16.60
N ALA A 130 5.18 3.59 -17.88
CA ALA A 130 6.40 3.28 -18.62
C ALA A 130 7.61 4.01 -18.02
N GLY A 131 8.73 3.29 -17.86
CA GLY A 131 9.92 3.72 -17.12
C GLY A 131 10.11 3.01 -15.78
N THR A 132 9.01 2.64 -15.11
CA THR A 132 9.00 1.89 -13.84
C THR A 132 9.74 0.55 -13.95
N GLY A 133 10.52 0.18 -12.94
CA GLY A 133 11.14 -1.15 -12.84
C GLY A 133 11.91 -1.55 -14.11
N PHE A 134 11.48 -2.61 -14.79
CA PHE A 134 12.04 -3.04 -16.07
C PHE A 134 11.40 -2.41 -17.33
N SER A 135 10.28 -1.70 -17.20
CA SER A 135 9.62 -0.99 -18.31
C SER A 135 10.47 0.17 -18.84
N TYR A 136 10.28 0.54 -20.10
CA TYR A 136 11.10 1.55 -20.77
C TYR A 136 10.21 2.54 -21.52
N THR A 137 10.66 3.80 -21.60
CA THR A 137 10.07 4.82 -22.47
C THR A 137 11.08 5.94 -22.74
N ASP A 138 10.98 6.55 -23.92
CA ASP A 138 11.61 7.83 -24.23
C ASP A 138 10.71 9.03 -23.87
N SER A 139 9.43 8.78 -23.60
CA SER A 139 8.41 9.79 -23.27
C SER A 139 7.56 9.34 -22.06
N TYR A 140 7.81 9.94 -20.91
CA TYR A 140 7.10 9.61 -19.66
C TYR A 140 5.66 10.08 -19.68
N ASP A 141 4.77 9.27 -19.12
CA ASP A 141 3.38 9.67 -18.86
C ASP A 141 3.35 10.83 -17.86
N THR A 142 2.47 11.80 -18.10
CA THR A 142 2.25 12.94 -17.19
C THR A 142 0.88 12.88 -16.52
N GLU A 143 -0.04 12.05 -17.02
CA GLU A 143 -1.44 12.02 -16.61
C GLU A 143 -1.95 10.59 -16.40
N LEU A 144 -2.89 10.40 -15.46
CA LEU A 144 -3.54 9.11 -15.21
C LEU A 144 -4.28 8.57 -16.44
N LYS A 145 -4.79 9.46 -17.29
CA LYS A 145 -5.41 9.08 -18.56
C LYS A 145 -4.40 8.47 -19.54
N GLN A 146 -3.19 9.00 -19.63
CA GLN A 146 -2.16 8.47 -20.53
C GLN A 146 -1.70 7.09 -20.06
N ALA A 147 -1.40 6.96 -18.75
CA ALA A 147 -1.09 5.65 -18.16
C ALA A 147 -2.21 4.61 -18.40
N ALA A 148 -3.48 5.01 -18.31
CA ALA A 148 -4.61 4.13 -18.60
C ALA A 148 -4.65 3.68 -20.07
N GLN A 149 -4.37 4.60 -21.00
CA GLN A 149 -4.30 4.28 -22.42
C GLN A 149 -3.14 3.33 -22.73
N HIS A 150 -1.95 3.57 -22.16
CA HIS A 150 -0.80 2.68 -22.26
C HIS A 150 -1.08 1.29 -21.68
N PHE A 151 -1.71 1.22 -20.51
CA PHE A 151 -2.12 -0.05 -19.91
C PHE A 151 -3.16 -0.78 -20.78
N TRP A 152 -4.09 -0.07 -21.42
CA TRP A 152 -5.02 -0.68 -22.37
C TRP A 152 -4.34 -1.20 -23.64
N GLN A 153 -3.35 -0.47 -24.18
CA GLN A 153 -2.51 -0.96 -25.28
C GLN A 153 -1.75 -2.23 -24.86
N PHE A 154 -1.16 -2.23 -23.66
CA PHE A 154 -0.52 -3.39 -23.08
C PHE A 154 -1.46 -4.60 -23.03
N LEU A 155 -2.67 -4.44 -22.50
CA LEU A 155 -3.64 -5.55 -22.44
C LEU A 155 -3.99 -6.07 -23.84
N LYS A 156 -4.11 -5.20 -24.84
CA LYS A 156 -4.35 -5.65 -26.23
C LYS A 156 -3.20 -6.48 -26.78
N THR A 157 -1.96 -6.06 -26.59
CA THR A 157 -0.78 -6.82 -27.01
C THR A 157 -0.65 -8.13 -26.20
N TYR A 158 -0.88 -8.06 -24.89
CA TYR A 158 -0.85 -9.21 -24.00
C TYR A 158 -1.85 -10.30 -24.39
N TYR A 159 -3.11 -9.95 -24.66
CA TYR A 159 -4.12 -10.93 -25.06
C TYR A 159 -3.94 -11.48 -26.48
N GLN A 160 -3.11 -10.87 -27.32
CA GLN A 160 -2.68 -11.48 -28.57
C GLN A 160 -1.67 -12.61 -28.31
N LEU A 161 -0.79 -12.40 -27.32
CA LEU A 161 0.22 -13.38 -26.91
C LEU A 161 -0.39 -14.52 -26.07
N PHE A 162 -1.31 -14.21 -25.16
CA PHE A 162 -2.00 -15.15 -24.26
C PHE A 162 -3.53 -15.13 -24.48
N PRO A 163 -4.03 -15.59 -25.64
CA PRO A 163 -5.46 -15.52 -25.96
C PRO A 163 -6.36 -16.34 -25.02
N GLU A 164 -5.83 -17.38 -24.37
CA GLU A 164 -6.55 -18.18 -23.38
C GLU A 164 -6.94 -17.37 -22.14
N ASP A 165 -6.12 -16.40 -21.74
CA ASP A 165 -6.40 -15.55 -20.58
C ASP A 165 -7.59 -14.63 -20.81
N ARG A 166 -7.89 -14.30 -22.08
CA ARG A 166 -9.04 -13.47 -22.44
C ARG A 166 -10.38 -14.09 -22.02
N THR A 167 -10.41 -15.42 -21.84
CA THR A 167 -11.60 -16.15 -21.38
C THR A 167 -11.78 -16.14 -19.86
N LYS A 168 -10.79 -15.64 -19.12
CA LYS A 168 -10.80 -15.53 -17.66
C LYS A 168 -11.57 -14.29 -17.21
N LYS A 169 -12.06 -14.38 -15.97
CA LYS A 169 -12.54 -13.25 -15.19
C LYS A 169 -11.34 -12.41 -14.74
N LEU A 170 -11.27 -11.18 -15.21
CA LEU A 170 -10.22 -10.24 -14.88
C LEU A 170 -10.54 -9.51 -13.58
N TYR A 171 -9.55 -9.45 -12.70
CA TYR A 171 -9.52 -8.57 -11.53
C TYR A 171 -8.30 -7.68 -11.62
N LEU A 172 -8.46 -6.40 -11.31
CA LEU A 172 -7.32 -5.50 -11.11
C LEU A 172 -7.08 -5.37 -9.61
N ALA A 173 -5.87 -5.72 -9.17
CA ALA A 173 -5.45 -5.65 -7.79
C ALA A 173 -4.18 -4.80 -7.66
N GLY A 174 -3.96 -4.21 -6.50
CA GLY A 174 -2.77 -3.42 -6.28
C GLY A 174 -2.86 -2.58 -5.02
N GLU A 175 -1.83 -1.80 -4.76
CA GLU A 175 -1.71 -1.04 -3.52
C GLU A 175 -1.20 0.39 -3.69
N SER A 176 -1.38 1.20 -2.64
CA SER A 176 -0.83 2.55 -2.56
C SER A 176 -1.37 3.45 -3.68
N TYR A 177 -0.50 4.06 -4.49
CA TYR A 177 -0.87 4.87 -5.65
C TYR A 177 -1.63 4.07 -6.73
N ALA A 178 -1.64 2.74 -6.69
CA ALA A 178 -2.58 1.94 -7.51
C ALA A 178 -4.05 2.26 -7.18
N GLY A 179 -4.34 2.88 -6.04
CA GLY A 179 -5.62 3.52 -5.75
C GLY A 179 -6.03 4.59 -6.76
N GLN A 180 -5.08 5.19 -7.49
CA GLN A 180 -5.34 6.04 -8.65
C GLN A 180 -5.39 5.25 -9.95
N TYR A 181 -4.40 4.37 -10.20
CA TYR A 181 -4.29 3.60 -11.45
C TYR A 181 -5.49 2.70 -11.71
N ILE A 182 -5.89 1.89 -10.72
CA ILE A 182 -6.88 0.84 -10.90
C ILE A 182 -8.25 1.39 -11.34
N PRO A 183 -8.81 2.45 -10.72
CA PRO A 183 -10.06 3.04 -11.20
C PRO A 183 -9.96 3.65 -12.60
N TYR A 184 -8.81 4.25 -12.93
CA TYR A 184 -8.57 4.79 -14.28
C TYR A 184 -8.48 3.68 -15.33
N PHE A 185 -7.81 2.57 -15.02
CA PHE A 185 -7.64 1.44 -15.92
C PHE A 185 -8.97 0.70 -16.12
N ALA A 186 -9.73 0.52 -15.03
CA ALA A 186 -11.06 -0.04 -15.09
C ALA A 186 -11.99 0.79 -15.98
N LYS A 187 -11.96 2.13 -15.84
CA LYS A 187 -12.73 3.04 -16.69
C LYS A 187 -12.33 2.90 -18.16
N GLU A 188 -11.03 2.95 -18.47
CA GLU A 188 -10.52 2.85 -19.84
C GLU A 188 -10.94 1.52 -20.49
N ILE A 189 -10.83 0.40 -19.75
CA ILE A 189 -11.28 -0.92 -20.19
C ILE A 189 -12.78 -0.91 -20.50
N ILE A 190 -13.62 -0.43 -19.58
CA ILE A 190 -15.08 -0.44 -19.76
C ILE A 190 -15.49 0.39 -20.98
N GLU A 191 -14.91 1.57 -21.16
CA GLU A 191 -15.26 2.48 -22.24
C GLU A 191 -14.75 2.00 -23.61
N ASN A 192 -13.65 1.24 -23.65
CA ASN A 192 -12.98 0.83 -24.88
C ASN A 192 -12.89 -0.70 -25.08
N ASN A 193 -13.79 -1.48 -24.45
CA ASN A 193 -13.73 -2.96 -24.37
C ASN A 193 -13.93 -3.71 -25.71
N SER A 194 -13.11 -3.41 -26.73
CA SER A 194 -13.14 -4.07 -28.04
C SER A 194 -12.74 -5.56 -27.96
N LEU A 195 -12.12 -5.97 -26.86
CA LEU A 195 -11.76 -7.36 -26.58
C LEU A 195 -12.87 -8.13 -25.84
N ASN A 196 -14.01 -7.54 -25.49
CA ASN A 196 -15.04 -8.22 -24.69
C ASN A 196 -14.48 -8.93 -23.44
N ILE A 197 -13.49 -8.33 -22.77
CA ILE A 197 -12.91 -8.88 -21.54
C ILE A 197 -13.89 -8.74 -20.38
N SER A 198 -13.94 -9.73 -19.49
CA SER A 198 -14.83 -9.75 -18.33
C SER A 198 -14.11 -9.17 -17.11
N LEU A 199 -14.18 -7.85 -16.93
CA LEU A 199 -13.65 -7.18 -15.74
C LEU A 199 -14.67 -7.28 -14.58
N GLU A 200 -14.37 -8.11 -13.58
CA GLU A 200 -15.32 -8.49 -12.51
C GLU A 200 -15.18 -7.67 -11.23
N GLY A 201 -13.96 -7.22 -10.90
CA GLY A 201 -13.76 -6.44 -9.70
C GLY A 201 -12.37 -5.87 -9.50
N LEU A 202 -12.27 -4.98 -8.52
CA LEU A 202 -11.08 -4.21 -8.19
C LEU A 202 -10.72 -4.47 -6.72
N LEU A 203 -9.46 -4.77 -6.43
CA LEU A 203 -8.94 -4.90 -5.07
C LEU A 203 -7.86 -3.84 -4.84
N ILE A 204 -8.11 -2.88 -3.97
CA ILE A 204 -7.21 -1.74 -3.74
C ILE A 204 -6.77 -1.76 -2.29
N GLY A 205 -5.50 -2.08 -2.08
CA GLY A 205 -4.84 -2.13 -0.78
C GLY A 205 -4.24 -0.80 -0.40
N ASN A 206 -4.48 -0.34 0.82
CA ASN A 206 -3.84 0.84 1.40
C ASN A 206 -3.84 2.00 0.38
N GLY A 207 -5.01 2.20 -0.24
CA GLY A 207 -5.12 2.95 -1.50
C GLY A 207 -5.14 4.45 -1.28
N TRP A 208 -4.36 5.17 -2.09
CA TRP A 208 -4.43 6.62 -2.18
C TRP A 208 -5.44 7.01 -3.27
N ILE A 209 -6.64 7.41 -2.83
CA ILE A 209 -7.87 7.59 -3.63
C ILE A 209 -8.29 9.06 -3.71
N ASP A 210 -8.28 9.76 -2.57
CA ASP A 210 -8.58 11.20 -2.48
C ASP A 210 -7.57 11.90 -1.55
N PRO A 211 -6.55 12.59 -2.11
CA PRO A 211 -5.61 13.39 -1.32
C PRO A 211 -6.23 14.36 -0.32
N ASP A 212 -7.33 15.01 -0.68
CA ASP A 212 -7.94 16.06 0.15
C ASP A 212 -8.60 15.42 1.37
N ILE A 213 -9.36 14.34 1.19
CA ILE A 213 -9.99 13.63 2.30
C ILE A 213 -8.95 12.93 3.16
N GLN A 214 -8.00 12.22 2.52
CA GLN A 214 -7.07 11.35 3.23
C GLN A 214 -6.02 12.13 4.01
N SER A 215 -5.56 13.28 3.52
CA SER A 215 -4.61 14.13 4.27
C SER A 215 -5.15 14.63 5.61
N LEU A 216 -6.47 14.83 5.72
CA LEU A 216 -7.11 15.24 6.97
C LEU A 216 -7.18 14.11 8.01
N SER A 217 -6.92 12.86 7.62
CA SER A 217 -6.90 11.71 8.53
C SER A 217 -5.64 11.63 9.37
N TYR A 218 -4.51 12.20 8.94
CA TYR A 218 -3.22 11.95 9.58
C TYR A 218 -3.19 12.37 11.04
N VAL A 219 -3.71 13.56 11.37
CA VAL A 219 -3.71 14.04 12.76
C VAL A 219 -4.54 13.13 13.69
N PRO A 220 -5.84 12.86 13.41
CA PRO A 220 -6.62 12.00 14.30
C PRO A 220 -6.09 10.57 14.33
N PHE A 221 -5.62 10.02 13.20
CA PHE A 221 -5.00 8.69 13.18
C PHE A 221 -3.74 8.63 14.03
N SER A 222 -2.87 9.64 13.95
CA SER A 222 -1.61 9.67 14.71
C SER A 222 -1.83 9.78 16.22
N LEU A 223 -2.88 10.50 16.64
CA LEU A 223 -3.30 10.59 18.03
C LEU A 223 -3.86 9.24 18.52
N GLU A 224 -4.67 8.57 17.70
CA GLU A 224 -5.27 7.27 18.00
C GLU A 224 -4.20 6.16 18.09
N ALA A 225 -3.26 6.15 17.14
CA ALA A 225 -2.13 5.22 17.11
C ALA A 225 -1.08 5.50 18.21
N GLY A 226 -1.14 6.66 18.85
CA GLY A 226 -0.35 6.99 20.04
C GLY A 226 1.10 7.44 19.78
N PHE A 227 1.50 7.64 18.52
CA PHE A 227 2.83 8.17 18.19
C PHE A 227 2.89 9.70 18.09
N LEU A 228 1.73 10.37 18.21
CA LEU A 228 1.64 11.82 18.35
C LEU A 228 0.91 12.14 19.67
N ASP A 229 1.54 12.97 20.51
CA ASP A 229 0.97 13.40 21.79
C ASP A 229 0.26 14.75 21.66
N ARG A 230 -0.97 14.83 22.18
CA ARG A 230 -1.78 16.07 22.27
C ARG A 230 -1.07 17.16 23.09
N GLN A 231 -0.25 16.79 24.06
CA GLN A 231 0.51 17.73 24.89
C GLN A 231 1.90 18.07 24.33
N SER A 232 2.29 17.49 23.18
CA SER A 232 3.58 17.77 22.55
C SER A 232 3.74 19.26 22.19
N PRO A 233 4.91 19.88 22.41
CA PRO A 233 5.19 21.24 21.96
C PRO A 233 4.96 21.45 20.45
N SER A 234 5.14 20.39 19.64
CA SER A 234 4.96 20.42 18.19
C SER A 234 3.48 20.39 17.77
N MET A 235 2.54 20.07 18.66
CA MET A 235 1.12 19.92 18.35
C MET A 235 0.51 21.22 17.77
N ALA A 236 0.89 22.39 18.29
CA ALA A 236 0.41 23.67 17.76
C ALA A 236 0.81 23.88 16.28
N GLN A 237 2.03 23.46 15.90
CA GLN A 237 2.50 23.54 14.52
C GLN A 237 1.77 22.54 13.63
N VAL A 238 1.57 21.31 14.10
CA VAL A 238 0.81 20.27 13.37
C VAL A 238 -0.63 20.74 13.09
N LEU A 239 -1.32 21.29 14.09
CA LEU A 239 -2.68 21.81 13.94
C LEU A 239 -2.74 23.03 13.02
N LYS A 240 -1.76 23.93 13.10
CA LYS A 240 -1.65 25.06 12.17
C LYS A 240 -1.46 24.59 10.74
N GLN A 241 -0.68 23.53 10.51
CA GLN A 241 -0.53 22.94 9.18
C GLN A 241 -1.81 22.24 8.71
N HIS A 242 -2.51 21.57 9.62
CA HIS A 242 -3.81 20.97 9.37
C HIS A 242 -4.86 22.02 8.93
N GLU A 243 -4.93 23.16 9.63
CA GLU A 243 -5.80 24.27 9.23
C GLU A 243 -5.46 24.82 7.85
N LYS A 244 -4.18 24.93 7.49
CA LYS A 244 -3.76 25.39 6.15
C LYS A 244 -4.24 24.44 5.06
N CYS A 245 -4.13 23.13 5.27
CA CYS A 245 -4.67 22.14 4.33
C CYS A 245 -6.19 22.28 4.20
N GLN A 246 -6.92 22.36 5.31
CA GLN A 246 -8.37 22.54 5.27
C GLN A 246 -8.77 23.83 4.54
N GLN A 247 -8.01 24.91 4.71
CA GLN A 247 -8.24 26.17 3.98
C GLN A 247 -7.98 26.03 2.48
N ALA A 248 -6.93 25.30 2.08
CA ALA A 248 -6.64 25.02 0.68
C ALA A 248 -7.73 24.12 0.06
N ILE A 249 -8.27 23.15 0.80
CA ILE A 249 -9.40 22.30 0.39
C ILE A 249 -10.68 23.13 0.22
N ASP A 250 -10.94 24.05 1.14
CA ASP A 250 -12.12 24.91 1.14
C ASP A 250 -12.05 26.04 0.09
N ASP A 251 -10.88 26.30 -0.53
CA ASP A 251 -10.70 27.32 -1.55
C ASP A 251 -11.20 26.83 -2.92
N PRO A 252 -12.34 27.34 -3.43
CA PRO A 252 -12.90 26.90 -4.71
C PRO A 252 -12.06 27.30 -5.93
N SER A 253 -11.05 28.16 -5.76
CA SER A 253 -10.11 28.53 -6.82
C SER A 253 -8.89 27.60 -6.88
N ASN A 254 -8.68 26.78 -5.86
CA ASN A 254 -7.61 25.79 -5.85
C ASN A 254 -8.10 24.49 -6.52
N HIS A 255 -7.61 24.25 -7.73
CA HIS A 255 -7.91 23.07 -8.53
C HIS A 255 -6.79 22.03 -8.53
N ASP A 256 -5.78 22.21 -7.68
CA ASP A 256 -4.64 21.29 -7.61
C ASP A 256 -5.12 19.89 -7.21
N PHE A 257 -4.62 18.90 -7.95
CA PHE A 257 -4.94 17.49 -7.72
C PHE A 257 -4.58 17.06 -6.29
N GLU A 258 -3.37 17.41 -5.86
CA GLU A 258 -2.87 17.28 -4.49
C GLU A 258 -2.44 18.66 -3.97
N LYS A 259 -3.00 19.08 -2.83
CA LYS A 259 -2.71 20.39 -2.24
C LYS A 259 -1.43 20.34 -1.42
N VAL A 260 -0.53 21.27 -1.69
CA VAL A 260 0.78 21.37 -1.03
C VAL A 260 0.65 21.47 0.50
N GLU A 261 -0.31 22.23 0.98
CA GLU A 261 -0.57 22.38 2.41
C GLU A 261 -0.94 21.05 3.07
N CYS A 262 -1.62 20.17 2.33
CA CYS A 262 -2.02 18.86 2.79
C CYS A 262 -0.85 17.89 2.85
N VAL A 263 0.03 17.91 1.84
CA VAL A 263 1.31 17.18 1.85
C VAL A 263 2.14 17.51 3.09
N LYS A 264 2.24 18.80 3.42
CA LYS A 264 3.04 19.28 4.55
C LYS A 264 2.54 18.79 5.91
N ILE A 265 1.28 18.35 6.04
CA ILE A 265 0.77 17.76 7.30
C ILE A 265 1.59 16.53 7.67
N PHE A 266 1.76 15.61 6.73
CA PHE A 266 2.43 14.34 6.97
C PHE A 266 3.88 14.53 7.42
N HIS A 267 4.63 15.40 6.73
CA HIS A 267 6.00 15.73 7.16
C HIS A 267 6.04 16.41 8.54
N SER A 268 5.05 17.23 8.86
CA SER A 268 4.95 17.87 10.17
C SER A 268 4.72 16.83 11.26
N ILE A 269 3.94 15.79 10.99
CA ILE A 269 3.69 14.67 11.91
C ILE A 269 4.92 13.80 12.08
N LEU A 270 5.60 13.40 10.99
CA LEU A 270 6.84 12.61 11.09
C LEU A 270 7.91 13.38 11.89
N ALA A 271 8.07 14.67 11.62
CA ALA A 271 8.97 15.52 12.40
C ALA A 271 8.54 15.66 13.88
N ALA A 272 7.24 15.74 14.15
CA ALA A 272 6.71 15.83 15.51
C ALA A 272 6.81 14.49 16.28
N SER A 273 6.81 13.36 15.59
CA SER A 273 7.00 12.02 16.17
C SER A 273 8.47 11.71 16.51
N ARG A 274 9.39 12.61 16.18
CA ARG A 274 10.83 12.39 16.36
C ARG A 274 11.22 12.39 17.84
N ASP A 275 11.91 11.34 18.27
CA ASP A 275 12.46 11.23 19.63
C ASP A 275 14.00 11.20 19.58
N GLU A 276 14.63 12.36 19.78
CA GLU A 276 16.09 12.49 19.79
C GLU A 276 16.76 11.81 21.01
N THR A 277 15.98 11.40 22.01
CA THR A 277 16.51 10.66 23.17
C THR A 277 16.77 9.19 22.84
N LYS A 278 16.22 8.70 21.72
CA LYS A 278 16.43 7.34 21.21
C LYS A 278 17.73 7.22 20.42
N PRO A 279 18.27 5.99 20.28
CA PRO A 279 19.36 5.71 19.35
C PRO A 279 19.04 6.22 17.94
N ALA A 280 20.07 6.62 17.18
CA ALA A 280 19.90 7.23 15.86
C ALA A 280 18.98 6.45 14.90
N LYS A 281 18.99 5.11 14.97
CA LYS A 281 18.18 4.21 14.13
C LYS A 281 16.70 4.12 14.53
N GLU A 282 16.34 4.72 15.67
CA GLU A 282 15.01 4.62 16.28
C GLU A 282 14.37 6.01 16.48
N GLN A 283 14.95 7.06 15.88
CA GLN A 283 14.52 8.43 16.13
C GLN A 283 13.21 8.80 15.42
N CYS A 284 12.79 8.06 14.40
CA CYS A 284 11.60 8.36 13.63
C CYS A 284 10.71 7.13 13.48
N VAL A 285 9.40 7.31 13.58
CA VAL A 285 8.43 6.23 13.29
C VAL A 285 8.45 5.94 11.79
N ASN A 286 8.37 4.65 11.43
CA ASN A 286 8.30 4.23 10.04
C ASN A 286 6.90 4.51 9.46
N MET A 287 6.85 5.24 8.34
CA MET A 287 5.59 5.63 7.70
C MET A 287 4.72 4.48 7.18
N TYR A 288 5.33 3.34 6.86
CA TYR A 288 4.64 2.16 6.34
C TYR A 288 4.16 1.24 7.48
N ASP A 289 4.75 1.34 8.67
CA ASP A 289 4.38 0.55 9.85
C ASP A 289 4.74 1.30 11.14
N TYR A 290 3.76 1.87 11.84
CA TYR A 290 4.03 2.64 13.06
C TYR A 290 4.60 1.84 14.23
N ARG A 291 4.65 0.50 14.14
CA ARG A 291 5.34 -0.36 15.12
C ARG A 291 6.86 -0.32 14.93
N LYS A 292 7.34 0.05 13.75
CA LYS A 292 8.75 0.10 13.37
C LYS A 292 9.29 1.54 13.47
N HIS A 293 10.61 1.64 13.64
CA HIS A 293 11.32 2.90 13.70
C HIS A 293 12.50 2.89 12.72
N ASP A 294 12.98 4.08 12.35
CA ASP A 294 14.05 4.30 11.39
C ASP A 294 14.87 5.54 11.76
N TYR A 295 15.95 5.78 11.02
CA TYR A 295 16.71 7.02 11.10
C TYR A 295 15.83 8.21 10.69
N PHE A 296 16.03 9.36 11.33
CA PHE A 296 15.56 10.61 10.78
C PHE A 296 16.60 11.15 9.77
N PRO A 297 16.22 11.60 8.56
CA PRO A 297 14.85 11.77 8.05
C PRO A 297 14.28 10.59 7.23
N ALA A 298 14.93 9.42 7.22
CA ALA A 298 14.51 8.25 6.41
C ALA A 298 13.09 7.76 6.71
N CYS A 299 12.75 7.64 7.99
CA CYS A 299 11.38 7.41 8.49
C CYS A 299 10.57 6.34 7.73
N GLY A 300 11.23 5.29 7.22
CA GLY A 300 10.60 4.23 6.42
C GLY A 300 11.27 3.94 5.07
N SER A 301 12.18 4.78 4.59
CA SER A 301 12.85 4.54 3.29
C SER A 301 13.87 3.39 3.28
N ASN A 302 14.17 2.82 4.45
CA ASN A 302 14.97 1.60 4.57
C ASN A 302 14.10 0.32 4.67
N TRP A 303 12.78 0.45 4.49
CA TRP A 303 11.81 -0.64 4.57
C TRP A 303 11.22 -0.93 3.18
N PRO A 304 10.88 -2.19 2.85
CA PRO A 304 11.01 -3.39 3.68
C PRO A 304 12.47 -3.91 3.78
N GLU A 305 12.76 -4.65 4.86
CA GLU A 305 14.11 -5.16 5.16
C GLU A 305 14.65 -6.09 4.06
N GLY A 306 13.76 -6.75 3.30
CA GLY A 306 14.10 -7.64 2.19
C GLY A 306 14.42 -6.95 0.86
N LEU A 307 14.10 -5.65 0.72
CA LEU A 307 14.24 -4.92 -0.54
C LEU A 307 15.68 -4.92 -1.09
N PRO A 308 16.75 -4.74 -0.28
CA PRO A 308 18.12 -4.80 -0.79
C PRO A 308 18.47 -6.17 -1.40
N THR A 309 17.92 -7.26 -0.84
CA THR A 309 18.14 -8.62 -1.34
C THR A 309 17.42 -8.83 -2.67
N VAL A 310 16.17 -8.37 -2.77
CA VAL A 310 15.39 -8.40 -4.03
C VAL A 310 16.06 -7.55 -5.11
N THR A 311 16.52 -6.35 -4.75
CA THR A 311 17.25 -5.45 -5.65
C THR A 311 18.49 -6.13 -6.21
N LYS A 312 19.30 -6.79 -5.37
CA LYS A 312 20.48 -7.53 -5.81
C LYS A 312 20.12 -8.68 -6.73
N PHE A 313 19.08 -9.44 -6.38
CA PHE A 313 18.63 -10.58 -7.17
C PHE A 313 18.13 -10.18 -8.57
N LEU A 314 17.27 -9.17 -8.67
CA LEU A 314 16.74 -8.68 -9.96
C LEU A 314 17.81 -8.03 -10.84
N ASN A 315 18.94 -7.61 -10.25
CA ASN A 315 20.10 -7.09 -10.98
C ASN A 315 21.15 -8.16 -11.35
N LEU A 316 20.91 -9.45 -11.09
CA LEU A 316 21.79 -10.52 -11.58
C LEU A 316 21.57 -10.74 -13.09
N ASP A 317 22.65 -10.79 -13.86
CA ASP A 317 22.61 -11.07 -15.31
C ASP A 317 21.83 -12.35 -15.64
N ALA A 318 22.01 -13.39 -14.84
CA ALA A 318 21.31 -14.67 -15.01
C ALA A 318 19.79 -14.51 -14.83
N VAL A 319 19.36 -13.69 -13.88
CA VAL A 319 17.93 -13.41 -13.64
C VAL A 319 17.36 -12.58 -14.78
N GLN A 320 18.02 -11.50 -15.19
CA GLN A 320 17.54 -10.67 -16.31
C GLN A 320 17.46 -11.43 -17.63
N LYS A 321 18.45 -12.28 -17.91
CA LYS A 321 18.42 -13.17 -19.06
C LYS A 321 17.25 -14.16 -19.00
N ALA A 322 16.96 -14.71 -17.81
CA ALA A 322 15.84 -15.62 -17.61
C ALA A 322 14.48 -14.93 -17.72
N LEU A 323 14.39 -13.65 -17.35
CA LEU A 323 13.21 -12.81 -17.49
C LEU A 323 13.03 -12.26 -18.92
N ASN A 324 13.84 -12.72 -19.87
CA ASN A 324 13.78 -12.37 -21.29
C ASN A 324 13.83 -10.85 -21.55
N LEU A 325 14.64 -10.12 -20.77
CA LEU A 325 14.82 -8.69 -21.03
C LEU A 325 15.52 -8.49 -22.39
N LYS A 326 14.98 -7.59 -23.23
CA LYS A 326 15.59 -7.25 -24.54
C LYS A 326 16.98 -6.63 -24.40
N SER A 327 17.18 -5.85 -23.35
CA SER A 327 18.46 -5.25 -22.97
C SER A 327 18.61 -5.30 -21.45
N ALA A 328 19.85 -5.42 -20.98
CA ALA A 328 20.13 -5.35 -19.54
C ALA A 328 19.76 -3.95 -19.03
N LYS A 329 18.95 -3.90 -17.98
CA LYS A 329 18.53 -2.66 -17.32
C LYS A 329 18.77 -2.80 -15.83
N ARG A 330 19.40 -1.81 -15.22
CA ARG A 330 19.52 -1.80 -13.76
C ARG A 330 18.13 -1.60 -13.16
N TRP A 331 17.65 -2.59 -12.41
CA TRP A 331 16.38 -2.52 -11.71
C TRP A 331 16.53 -1.65 -10.45
N HIS A 332 15.56 -0.76 -10.28
CA HIS A 332 15.33 0.02 -9.07
C HIS A 332 13.87 -0.17 -8.69
N GLU A 333 13.58 -0.16 -7.39
CA GLU A 333 12.22 -0.29 -6.84
C GLU A 333 11.31 0.78 -7.42
N CYS A 334 11.66 2.05 -7.24
CA CYS A 334 10.92 3.20 -7.75
C CYS A 334 11.77 4.06 -8.69
N ASP A 335 11.18 4.50 -9.81
CA ASP A 335 11.84 5.35 -10.80
C ASP A 335 11.53 6.85 -10.56
N GLY A 336 12.56 7.61 -10.17
CA GLY A 336 12.41 9.04 -9.86
C GLY A 336 12.08 9.92 -11.06
N LYS A 337 12.28 9.47 -12.31
CA LYS A 337 11.84 10.22 -13.50
C LYS A 337 10.36 10.02 -13.73
N VAL A 338 9.85 8.80 -13.58
CA VAL A 338 8.40 8.55 -13.63
C VAL A 338 7.71 9.45 -12.62
N GLU A 339 8.18 9.46 -11.38
CA GLU A 339 7.60 10.33 -10.34
C GLU A 339 7.67 11.82 -10.70
N PHE A 340 8.82 12.27 -11.19
CA PHE A 340 9.01 13.68 -11.55
C PHE A 340 8.09 14.14 -12.68
N PHE A 341 7.89 13.31 -13.71
CA PHE A 341 7.04 13.65 -14.86
C PHE A 341 5.55 13.39 -14.59
N PHE A 342 5.21 12.43 -13.74
CA PHE A 342 3.84 12.02 -13.46
C PHE A 342 3.16 12.96 -12.46
N GLN A 343 2.82 14.16 -12.94
CA GLN A 343 2.12 15.21 -12.21
C GLN A 343 0.73 15.42 -12.84
N PRO A 344 -0.31 14.68 -12.41
CA PRO A 344 -1.58 14.61 -13.10
C PRO A 344 -2.47 15.86 -12.86
N GLU A 345 -2.05 17.02 -13.37
CA GLU A 345 -2.67 18.33 -13.22
C GLU A 345 -4.09 18.42 -13.81
N HIS A 346 -4.41 17.58 -14.80
CA HIS A 346 -5.69 17.61 -15.51
C HIS A 346 -6.58 16.40 -15.20
N SER A 347 -6.10 15.47 -14.38
CA SER A 347 -6.85 14.32 -13.95
C SER A 347 -7.81 14.67 -12.81
N VAL A 348 -8.92 13.93 -12.72
CA VAL A 348 -9.75 13.91 -11.51
C VAL A 348 -9.22 12.86 -10.55
N LYS A 349 -9.50 13.01 -9.26
CA LYS A 349 -9.14 11.99 -8.28
C LYS A 349 -9.90 10.71 -8.58
N SER A 350 -9.30 9.55 -8.34
CA SER A 350 -9.97 8.27 -8.57
C SER A 350 -11.27 8.11 -7.77
N PHE A 351 -11.39 8.81 -6.64
CA PHE A 351 -12.63 9.00 -5.90
C PHE A 351 -13.84 9.32 -6.79
N ASP A 352 -13.68 10.23 -7.76
CA ASP A 352 -14.76 10.67 -8.65
C ASP A 352 -15.18 9.61 -9.66
N LEU A 353 -14.35 8.57 -9.87
CA LEU A 353 -14.62 7.46 -10.77
C LEU A 353 -15.34 6.31 -10.07
N LEU A 354 -15.11 6.13 -8.77
CA LEU A 354 -15.60 4.98 -7.99
C LEU A 354 -17.13 4.79 -8.05
N PRO A 355 -18.00 5.82 -7.95
CA PRO A 355 -19.46 5.61 -8.00
C PRO A 355 -19.93 4.90 -9.29
N LYS A 356 -19.40 5.32 -10.45
CA LYS A 356 -19.76 4.70 -11.74
C LYS A 356 -19.21 3.29 -11.89
N LEU A 357 -18.06 3.00 -11.27
CA LEU A 357 -17.47 1.66 -11.26
C LEU A 357 -18.29 0.74 -10.34
N LEU A 358 -18.71 1.21 -9.17
CA LEU A 358 -19.56 0.47 -8.23
C LEU A 358 -20.92 0.09 -8.83
N GLU A 359 -21.45 0.82 -9.80
CA GLU A 359 -22.65 0.41 -10.54
C GLU A 359 -22.44 -0.83 -11.43
N LYS A 360 -21.19 -1.16 -11.78
CA LYS A 360 -20.85 -2.18 -12.79
C LYS A 360 -20.11 -3.38 -12.23
N MET A 361 -19.33 -3.21 -11.16
CA MET A 361 -18.43 -4.24 -10.64
C MET A 361 -18.22 -4.12 -9.14
N LYS A 362 -17.66 -5.18 -8.55
CA LYS A 362 -17.27 -5.20 -7.14
C LYS A 362 -15.98 -4.43 -6.91
N ILE A 363 -15.90 -3.69 -5.82
CA ILE A 363 -14.69 -3.02 -5.36
C ILE A 363 -14.44 -3.42 -3.91
N ALA A 364 -13.29 -4.01 -3.64
CA ALA A 364 -12.79 -4.25 -2.29
C ALA A 364 -11.68 -3.25 -1.99
N LEU A 365 -11.88 -2.42 -0.96
CA LEU A 365 -10.84 -1.57 -0.38
C LEU A 365 -10.32 -2.29 0.87
N PHE A 366 -9.02 -2.51 0.98
CA PHE A 366 -8.43 -3.09 2.18
C PHE A 366 -7.33 -2.20 2.75
N ALA A 367 -7.14 -2.25 4.07
CA ALA A 367 -6.15 -1.44 4.75
C ALA A 367 -5.47 -2.22 5.87
N GLY A 368 -4.14 -2.21 5.89
CA GLY A 368 -3.37 -2.59 7.08
C GLY A 368 -3.55 -1.56 8.20
N ASP A 369 -3.90 -2.03 9.40
CA ASP A 369 -4.20 -1.15 10.53
C ASP A 369 -2.95 -0.48 11.17
N LYS A 370 -1.74 -0.82 10.70
CA LYS A 370 -0.45 -0.27 11.12
C LYS A 370 0.17 0.73 10.14
N ASP A 371 -0.44 0.91 8.98
CA ASP A 371 0.00 1.87 7.96
C ASP A 371 -0.29 3.32 8.38
N ILE A 372 0.69 4.23 8.28
CA ILE A 372 0.50 5.67 8.49
C ILE A 372 0.15 6.38 7.17
N ILE A 373 0.94 6.12 6.13
CA ILE A 373 0.91 6.87 4.86
C ILE A 373 -0.44 6.72 4.14
N CYS A 374 -1.03 5.53 4.14
CA CYS A 374 -2.36 5.26 3.61
C CYS A 374 -3.27 4.62 4.67
N ASN A 375 -3.24 5.21 5.87
CA ASN A 375 -3.89 4.67 7.05
C ASN A 375 -5.37 4.31 6.85
N HIS A 376 -5.82 3.30 7.58
CA HIS A 376 -7.18 2.77 7.48
C HIS A 376 -8.27 3.83 7.71
N LYS A 377 -8.03 4.80 8.62
CA LYS A 377 -8.95 5.89 8.93
C LYS A 377 -9.17 6.81 7.73
N SER A 378 -8.14 6.98 6.91
CA SER A 378 -8.21 7.73 5.65
C SER A 378 -9.19 7.08 4.67
N ILE A 379 -9.18 5.75 4.56
CA ILE A 379 -10.08 4.99 3.68
C ILE A 379 -11.51 5.02 4.22
N GLU A 380 -11.68 4.91 5.54
CA GLU A 380 -13.00 5.05 6.19
C GLU A 380 -13.61 6.43 5.90
N MET A 381 -12.83 7.50 6.02
CA MET A 381 -13.27 8.87 5.69
C MET A 381 -13.63 9.04 4.20
N VAL A 382 -12.92 8.34 3.31
CA VAL A 382 -13.26 8.28 1.88
C VAL A 382 -14.61 7.58 1.68
N ILE A 383 -14.81 6.42 2.32
CA ILE A 383 -16.05 5.64 2.22
C ILE A 383 -17.25 6.43 2.74
N GLU A 384 -17.12 7.12 3.87
CA GLU A 384 -18.18 7.98 4.44
C GLU A 384 -18.74 8.99 3.44
N LYS A 385 -17.88 9.52 2.56
CA LYS A 385 -18.25 10.51 1.53
C LYS A 385 -18.56 9.89 0.16
N LEU A 386 -18.29 8.61 -0.03
CA LEU A 386 -18.46 7.92 -1.30
C LEU A 386 -19.94 7.58 -1.54
N GLN A 387 -20.44 7.90 -2.74
CA GLN A 387 -21.76 7.44 -3.17
C GLN A 387 -21.70 5.95 -3.57
N ILE A 388 -22.14 5.08 -2.67
CA ILE A 388 -22.12 3.62 -2.89
C ILE A 388 -23.26 3.18 -3.81
N THR A 389 -24.45 3.76 -3.65
CA THR A 389 -25.61 3.57 -4.52
C THR A 389 -26.28 4.93 -4.78
N PRO A 390 -27.12 5.09 -5.82
CA PRO A 390 -27.79 6.37 -6.09
C PRO A 390 -28.50 6.93 -4.85
N GLY A 391 -28.00 8.07 -4.35
CA GLY A 391 -28.56 8.76 -3.18
C GLY A 391 -28.16 8.20 -1.81
N GLN A 392 -27.28 7.19 -1.73
CA GLN A 392 -26.75 6.67 -0.46
C GLN A 392 -25.23 6.86 -0.39
N PHE A 393 -24.78 7.57 0.64
CA PHE A 393 -23.38 7.86 0.91
C PHE A 393 -22.90 7.03 2.10
N GLY A 394 -21.74 6.42 1.95
CA GLY A 394 -21.16 5.54 2.97
C GLY A 394 -22.02 4.33 3.33
N PHE A 395 -21.50 3.62 4.32
CA PHE A 395 -22.12 2.46 4.92
C PHE A 395 -23.27 2.90 5.84
N THR A 396 -24.51 2.72 5.38
CA THR A 396 -25.72 3.14 6.09
C THR A 396 -26.58 1.96 6.54
N ASN A 397 -26.49 0.82 5.85
CA ASN A 397 -27.26 -0.39 6.11
C ASN A 397 -26.38 -1.65 6.05
N SER A 398 -25.15 -1.54 6.51
CA SER A 398 -24.20 -2.65 6.59
C SER A 398 -23.94 -3.05 8.04
N ARG A 399 -23.41 -4.26 8.19
CA ARG A 399 -22.95 -4.79 9.46
C ARG A 399 -21.49 -5.20 9.31
N LYS A 400 -20.65 -4.70 10.22
CA LYS A 400 -19.28 -5.18 10.39
C LYS A 400 -19.31 -6.63 10.85
N SER A 401 -18.54 -7.47 10.18
CA SER A 401 -18.34 -8.87 10.50
C SER A 401 -16.88 -9.10 10.86
N GLY A 402 -16.61 -9.92 11.88
CA GLY A 402 -15.24 -10.38 12.12
C GLY A 402 -14.75 -11.21 10.94
N TRP A 403 -13.47 -11.08 10.59
CA TRP A 403 -12.81 -11.91 9.59
C TRP A 403 -11.98 -12.97 10.30
N ILE A 404 -12.39 -14.22 10.19
CA ILE A 404 -11.70 -15.36 10.77
C ILE A 404 -10.84 -16.07 9.71
N TYR A 405 -9.57 -16.29 10.03
CA TYR A 405 -8.64 -17.13 9.29
C TYR A 405 -7.93 -18.10 10.25
N ASP A 406 -7.93 -19.39 9.92
CA ASP A 406 -7.37 -20.47 10.77
C ASP A 406 -7.83 -20.41 12.25
N GLY A 407 -9.10 -20.05 12.46
CA GLY A 407 -9.70 -19.92 13.79
C GLY A 407 -9.30 -18.67 14.58
N GLN A 408 -8.55 -17.73 13.97
CA GLN A 408 -8.18 -16.46 14.57
C GLN A 408 -8.87 -15.30 13.87
N GLU A 409 -9.29 -14.30 14.63
CA GLU A 409 -9.78 -13.04 14.06
C GLU A 409 -8.59 -12.21 13.55
N VAL A 410 -8.58 -11.96 12.25
CA VAL A 410 -7.47 -11.29 11.53
C VAL A 410 -7.89 -9.95 10.92
N GLY A 411 -9.14 -9.56 11.07
CA GLY A 411 -9.65 -8.29 10.58
C GLY A 411 -11.15 -8.11 10.72
N GLU A 412 -11.65 -7.03 10.13
CA GLU A 412 -13.09 -6.72 10.04
C GLU A 412 -13.49 -6.54 8.58
N VAL A 413 -14.67 -7.04 8.21
CA VAL A 413 -15.26 -6.84 6.87
C VAL A 413 -16.60 -6.14 6.98
N GLU A 414 -16.78 -5.12 6.16
CA GLU A 414 -18.04 -4.43 5.98
C GLU A 414 -18.40 -4.35 4.49
N THR A 415 -19.58 -4.86 4.12
CA THR A 415 -20.03 -4.88 2.72
C THR A 415 -21.37 -4.20 2.59
N GLN A 416 -21.50 -3.32 1.60
CA GLN A 416 -22.77 -2.76 1.14
C GLN A 416 -22.79 -2.70 -0.38
N SER A 417 -23.78 -3.35 -0.99
CA SER A 417 -23.89 -3.47 -2.45
C SER A 417 -22.60 -4.04 -3.06
N ASN A 418 -21.96 -3.29 -3.96
CA ASN A 418 -20.72 -3.71 -4.62
C ASN A 418 -19.45 -3.22 -3.93
N LEU A 419 -19.56 -2.45 -2.84
CA LEU A 419 -18.40 -2.01 -2.06
C LEU A 419 -18.17 -2.93 -0.87
N THR A 420 -16.94 -3.39 -0.71
CA THR A 420 -16.46 -4.10 0.49
C THR A 420 -15.26 -3.37 1.06
N TYR A 421 -15.26 -3.15 2.36
CA TYR A 421 -14.12 -2.62 3.10
C TYR A 421 -13.57 -3.70 4.04
N ILE A 422 -12.25 -3.85 4.08
CA ILE A 422 -11.56 -4.86 4.87
C ILE A 422 -10.44 -4.17 5.67
N LYS A 423 -10.60 -4.09 6.99
CA LYS A 423 -9.52 -3.66 7.88
C LYS A 423 -8.74 -4.89 8.31
N VAL A 424 -7.45 -4.94 8.00
CA VAL A 424 -6.57 -6.07 8.29
C VAL A 424 -5.76 -5.77 9.54
N PHE A 425 -5.92 -6.60 10.56
CA PHE A 425 -5.24 -6.41 11.83
C PHE A 425 -3.77 -6.78 11.73
N ASN A 426 -2.94 -6.04 12.49
CA ASN A 426 -1.52 -6.33 12.66
C ASN A 426 -0.70 -6.27 11.36
N SER A 427 -1.10 -5.41 10.41
CA SER A 427 -0.48 -5.31 9.09
C SER A 427 -0.19 -3.86 8.69
N SER A 428 0.91 -3.68 7.98
CA SER A 428 1.55 -2.45 7.49
C SER A 428 0.94 -1.97 6.16
N HIS A 429 1.68 -1.13 5.45
CA HIS A 429 1.39 -0.72 4.08
C HIS A 429 1.27 -1.90 3.10
N MET A 430 2.14 -2.92 3.24
CA MET A 430 2.18 -4.09 2.35
C MET A 430 1.53 -5.30 3.03
N VAL A 431 0.21 -5.41 2.93
CA VAL A 431 -0.54 -6.47 3.61
C VAL A 431 -0.07 -7.89 3.25
N PRO A 432 0.16 -8.23 1.98
CA PRO A 432 0.63 -9.56 1.60
C PRO A 432 2.09 -9.84 1.98
N TYR A 433 2.87 -8.81 2.32
CA TYR A 433 4.22 -8.97 2.87
C TYR A 433 4.16 -9.43 4.33
N ASP A 434 3.35 -8.77 5.18
CA ASP A 434 3.29 -9.10 6.60
C ASP A 434 2.56 -10.39 6.89
N LEU A 435 1.44 -10.62 6.19
CA LEU A 435 0.53 -11.74 6.43
C LEU A 435 0.28 -12.53 5.15
N PRO A 436 1.29 -13.24 4.60
CA PRO A 436 1.18 -13.87 3.29
C PRO A 436 -0.03 -14.81 3.17
N GLU A 437 -0.20 -15.73 4.11
CA GLU A 437 -1.27 -16.74 4.04
C GLU A 437 -2.67 -16.16 4.27
N VAL A 438 -2.79 -15.16 5.15
CA VAL A 438 -4.05 -14.45 5.43
C VAL A 438 -4.45 -13.59 4.24
N SER A 439 -3.49 -12.90 3.61
CA SER A 439 -3.75 -11.93 2.54
C SER A 439 -4.51 -12.52 1.36
N ARG A 440 -4.30 -13.81 1.04
CA ARG A 440 -5.04 -14.52 0.00
C ARG A 440 -6.56 -14.52 0.24
N GLY A 441 -6.98 -14.47 1.51
CA GLY A 441 -8.38 -14.34 1.90
C GLY A 441 -9.04 -13.05 1.42
N LEU A 442 -8.27 -11.98 1.11
CA LEU A 442 -8.81 -10.78 0.48
C LEU A 442 -9.47 -11.09 -0.87
N PHE A 443 -8.84 -11.99 -1.65
CA PHE A 443 -9.40 -12.46 -2.90
C PHE A 443 -10.59 -13.40 -2.70
N ASP A 444 -10.55 -14.27 -1.69
CA ASP A 444 -11.69 -15.11 -1.32
C ASP A 444 -12.91 -14.24 -0.94
N ILE A 445 -12.71 -13.13 -0.23
CA ILE A 445 -13.77 -12.21 0.21
C ILE A 445 -14.47 -11.55 -0.99
N ILE A 446 -13.73 -10.92 -1.91
CA ILE A 446 -14.35 -10.23 -3.06
C ILE A 446 -15.07 -11.20 -4.01
N THR A 447 -14.52 -12.40 -4.17
CA THR A 447 -15.11 -13.46 -4.99
C THR A 447 -16.26 -14.18 -4.28
N ASN A 448 -16.47 -13.92 -2.98
CA ASN A 448 -17.46 -14.57 -2.10
C ASN A 448 -17.23 -16.09 -1.97
N SER A 449 -15.96 -16.51 -1.95
CA SER A 449 -15.47 -17.86 -1.64
C SER A 449 -15.26 -18.04 -0.14
N ILE A 450 -16.26 -17.66 0.65
CA ILE A 450 -16.20 -17.60 2.11
C ILE A 450 -17.36 -18.37 2.75
N GLU A 451 -17.16 -18.82 3.99
CA GLU A 451 -18.25 -19.27 4.85
C GLU A 451 -18.81 -18.05 5.61
N LYS A 452 -20.12 -17.84 5.57
CA LYS A 452 -20.79 -16.77 6.32
C LYS A 452 -21.40 -17.35 7.60
N ARG A 453 -20.94 -16.87 8.75
CA ARG A 453 -21.50 -17.16 10.07
C ARG A 453 -22.41 -16.02 10.53
N SER A 454 -22.96 -16.15 11.73
CA SER A 454 -23.93 -15.17 12.26
C SER A 454 -23.32 -13.79 12.51
N THR A 455 -22.07 -13.73 12.98
CA THR A 455 -21.31 -12.52 13.32
C THR A 455 -20.11 -12.31 12.41
N ASP A 456 -19.64 -13.37 11.75
CA ASP A 456 -18.30 -13.41 11.17
C ASP A 456 -18.31 -14.03 9.79
N ILE A 457 -17.23 -13.83 9.06
CA ILE A 457 -16.91 -14.57 7.85
C ILE A 457 -15.63 -15.37 8.06
N VAL A 458 -15.55 -16.52 7.41
CA VAL A 458 -14.37 -17.39 7.49
C VAL A 458 -13.80 -17.56 6.09
N THR A 459 -12.51 -17.29 5.93
CA THR A 459 -11.76 -17.62 4.70
C THR A 459 -11.06 -18.96 4.85
N PRO A 460 -10.90 -19.71 3.75
CA PRO A 460 -10.31 -21.04 3.81
C PRO A 460 -8.78 -21.00 4.00
N VAL A 461 -8.24 -22.07 4.60
CA VAL A 461 -6.80 -22.33 4.72
C VAL A 461 -6.38 -23.25 3.58
N TYR A 462 -5.29 -22.91 2.90
CA TYR A 462 -4.79 -23.65 1.73
C TYR A 462 -3.48 -24.38 2.05
N ASP A 463 -3.31 -25.59 1.53
CA ASP A 463 -2.01 -26.27 1.53
C ASP A 463 -1.13 -25.81 0.35
N SER A 464 0.15 -26.21 0.32
CA SER A 464 1.09 -25.87 -0.75
C SER A 464 0.68 -26.39 -2.14
N ARG A 465 -0.26 -27.34 -2.20
CA ARG A 465 -0.86 -27.86 -3.43
C ARG A 465 -2.19 -27.18 -3.72
N GLY A 466 -2.58 -26.13 -3.00
CA GLY A 466 -3.81 -25.37 -3.13
C GLY A 466 -5.09 -26.11 -2.73
N ASN A 467 -5.02 -27.26 -2.03
CA ASN A 467 -6.21 -27.86 -1.42
C ASN A 467 -6.63 -26.99 -0.25
N TYR A 468 -7.94 -26.87 0.00
CA TYR A 468 -8.45 -25.94 1.00
C TYR A 468 -9.38 -26.61 2.00
N LYS A 469 -9.47 -26.02 3.20
CA LYS A 469 -10.44 -26.37 4.23
C LYS A 469 -10.89 -25.12 4.98
N PHE A 470 -12.13 -25.12 5.45
CA PHE A 470 -12.58 -24.17 6.47
C PHE A 470 -12.30 -24.79 7.84
N VAL A 471 -11.69 -24.03 8.73
CA VAL A 471 -11.40 -24.48 10.10
C VAL A 471 -12.61 -24.14 10.96
N GLU A 472 -13.27 -25.19 11.47
CA GLU A 472 -14.39 -25.03 12.40
C GLU A 472 -13.89 -24.43 13.73
N GLU A 473 -14.73 -23.62 14.37
CA GLU A 473 -14.50 -23.29 15.78
C GLU A 473 -14.45 -24.60 16.58
N LYS A 474 -13.46 -24.74 17.46
CA LYS A 474 -13.55 -25.77 18.49
C LYS A 474 -14.82 -25.44 19.27
N GLN A 475 -15.85 -26.28 19.15
CA GLN A 475 -16.85 -26.36 20.20
C GLN A 475 -16.06 -26.66 21.47
N ASP A 476 -16.08 -25.74 22.44
CA ASP A 476 -15.79 -26.09 23.83
C ASP A 476 -16.78 -27.20 24.17
N THR A 477 -16.33 -28.43 23.94
CA THR A 477 -17.01 -29.60 24.41
C THR A 477 -16.76 -29.53 25.90
N ASP A 478 -17.77 -29.03 26.62
CA ASP A 478 -18.01 -29.31 28.01
C ASP A 478 -17.80 -30.82 28.21
N GLN A 479 -16.58 -31.21 28.51
CA GLN A 479 -16.29 -32.44 29.20
C GLN A 479 -16.76 -32.18 30.63
N ASN A 480 -18.06 -32.36 30.80
CA ASN A 480 -18.65 -32.91 32.01
C ASN A 480 -17.87 -34.18 32.39
N GLU A 481 -16.74 -34.01 33.05
CA GLU A 481 -16.35 -34.93 34.11
C GLU A 481 -16.77 -34.24 35.41
N GLU A 482 -17.95 -34.62 35.85
CA GLU A 482 -18.52 -34.31 37.15
C GLU A 482 -17.55 -34.74 38.25
N GLU A 483 -16.68 -33.83 38.71
CA GLU A 483 -16.27 -33.81 40.11
C GLU A 483 -17.13 -32.77 40.84
N GLU A 484 -18.12 -33.29 41.53
CA GLU A 484 -19.01 -32.61 42.47
C GLU A 484 -18.17 -31.93 43.58
N LYS A 485 -17.64 -30.73 43.30
CA LYS A 485 -17.06 -29.84 44.31
C LYS A 485 -18.04 -28.72 44.60
N GLU A 486 -18.77 -28.95 45.68
CA GLU A 486 -19.66 -28.07 46.44
C GLU A 486 -19.32 -26.57 46.26
N LYS A 487 -20.18 -25.82 45.54
CA LYS A 487 -20.07 -24.36 45.46
C LYS A 487 -20.35 -23.74 46.83
N PRO A 488 -19.51 -22.79 47.30
CA PRO A 488 -19.70 -22.18 48.61
C PRO A 488 -21.00 -21.35 48.64
N PRO A 489 -21.65 -21.22 49.81
CA PRO A 489 -22.96 -20.59 49.91
C PRO A 489 -22.88 -19.11 49.54
N LYS A 490 -23.86 -18.67 48.74
CA LYS A 490 -24.06 -17.27 48.38
C LYS A 490 -24.30 -16.46 49.67
N HIS A 491 -23.36 -15.60 50.04
CA HIS A 491 -23.57 -14.61 51.08
C HIS A 491 -24.61 -13.60 50.59
N HIS A 492 -25.84 -13.75 51.09
CA HIS A 492 -26.82 -12.66 51.06
C HIS A 492 -26.31 -11.55 52.00
N HIS A 493 -25.79 -10.47 51.42
CA HIS A 493 -25.53 -9.26 52.18
C HIS A 493 -26.87 -8.69 52.66
N SER A 494 -26.99 -8.52 53.97
CA SER A 494 -28.13 -7.86 54.63
C SER A 494 -28.41 -6.50 53.97
N LEU A 495 -29.68 -6.10 53.89
CA LEU A 495 -30.14 -4.79 53.40
C LEU A 495 -29.32 -3.62 54.00
N THR A 496 -28.77 -3.78 55.20
CA THR A 496 -27.90 -2.82 55.87
C THR A 496 -26.58 -2.54 55.12
N PHE A 497 -26.03 -3.52 54.39
CA PHE A 497 -24.82 -3.35 53.58
C PHE A 497 -25.07 -2.42 52.38
N TYR A 498 -26.18 -2.63 51.67
CA TYR A 498 -26.56 -1.76 50.55
C TYR A 498 -26.88 -0.34 50.99
N VAL A 499 -27.52 -0.16 52.14
CA VAL A 499 -27.78 1.18 52.71
C VAL A 499 -26.46 1.88 53.08
N ALA A 500 -25.48 1.16 53.62
CA ALA A 500 -24.16 1.73 53.93
C ALA A 500 -23.39 2.13 52.67
N GLU A 501 -23.43 1.33 51.61
CA GLU A 501 -22.78 1.61 50.34
C GLU A 501 -23.36 2.85 49.65
N VAL A 502 -24.69 2.97 49.61
CA VAL A 502 -25.38 4.16 49.09
C VAL A 502 -25.06 5.41 49.93
N ALA A 503 -24.96 5.27 51.26
CA ALA A 503 -24.58 6.38 52.13
C ALA A 503 -23.14 6.85 51.89
N ILE A 504 -22.19 5.92 51.67
CA ILE A 504 -20.79 6.24 51.34
C ILE A 504 -20.72 6.99 50.02
N LEU A 505 -21.42 6.53 48.98
CA LEU A 505 -21.46 7.19 47.67
C LEU A 505 -22.05 8.60 47.76
N ALA A 506 -23.09 8.81 48.57
CA ALA A 506 -23.68 10.12 48.80
C ALA A 506 -22.71 11.09 49.51
N VAL A 507 -21.93 10.60 50.49
CA VAL A 507 -20.90 11.39 51.17
C VAL A 507 -19.77 11.75 50.20
N LEU A 508 -19.31 10.83 49.36
CA LEU A 508 -18.29 11.10 48.34
C LEU A 508 -18.76 12.14 47.33
N ALA A 509 -20.00 12.03 46.84
CA ALA A 509 -20.58 13.02 45.93
C ALA A 509 -20.70 14.42 46.59
N TYR A 510 -21.09 14.47 47.87
CA TYR A 510 -21.14 15.74 48.61
C TYR A 510 -19.75 16.34 48.82
N LEU A 511 -18.74 15.54 49.14
CA LEU A 511 -17.36 16.00 49.28
C LEU A 511 -16.82 16.56 47.96
N LEU A 512 -17.04 15.86 46.85
CA LEU A 512 -16.69 16.34 45.50
C LEU A 512 -17.38 17.67 45.15
N TYR A 513 -18.67 17.77 45.44
CA TYR A 513 -19.42 19.01 45.23
C TYR A 513 -18.92 20.16 46.12
N SER A 514 -18.60 19.88 47.39
CA SER A 514 -18.05 20.88 48.31
C SER A 514 -16.66 21.37 47.86
N PHE A 515 -15.83 20.47 47.33
CA PHE A 515 -14.51 20.77 46.81
C PHE A 515 -14.61 21.63 45.56
N TYR A 516 -15.50 21.27 44.63
CA TYR A 516 -15.81 22.07 43.44
C TYR A 516 -16.28 23.49 43.82
N LYS A 517 -17.18 23.63 44.81
CA LYS A 517 -17.65 24.94 45.28
C LYS A 517 -16.56 25.78 45.94
N SER A 518 -15.63 25.14 46.66
CA SER A 518 -14.46 25.80 47.25
C SER A 518 -13.52 26.32 46.15
N PHE A 519 -13.28 25.51 45.11
CA PHE A 519 -12.43 25.89 43.98
C PHE A 519 -13.05 26.99 43.12
N ALA A 520 -14.38 26.95 42.90
CA ALA A 520 -15.12 27.96 42.16
C ALA A 520 -15.10 29.35 42.82
N LYS A 521 -14.93 29.45 44.15
CA LYS A 521 -14.77 30.74 44.84
C LYS A 521 -13.38 31.36 44.69
N SER A 522 -12.39 30.62 44.18
CA SER A 522 -10.98 31.06 44.18
C SER A 522 -10.48 31.69 42.88
N ARG A 523 -11.31 31.87 41.84
CA ARG A 523 -10.88 32.57 40.61
C ARG A 523 -11.69 33.85 40.39
N LYS A 524 -11.14 34.98 40.85
CA LYS A 524 -11.47 36.29 40.28
C LYS A 524 -10.80 36.38 38.91
N SER A 525 -11.55 36.04 37.88
CA SER A 525 -11.16 36.25 36.48
C SER A 525 -11.20 37.75 36.20
N ALA A 526 -10.03 38.39 36.22
CA ALA A 526 -9.83 39.66 35.54
C ALA A 526 -9.30 39.36 34.15
N PHE A 527 -9.72 40.17 33.18
CA PHE A 527 -9.28 40.19 31.80
C PHE A 527 -9.85 39.08 30.89
N LEU A 528 -10.90 39.42 30.15
CA LEU A 528 -10.77 39.76 28.73
C LEU A 528 -12.13 40.18 28.19
N SER A 529 -12.26 41.48 27.91
CA SER A 529 -13.35 42.03 27.11
C SER A 529 -12.82 42.39 25.73
N LEU A 530 -13.72 42.26 24.74
CA LEU A 530 -13.74 42.87 23.41
C LEU A 530 -13.08 42.10 22.26
N SER A 531 -13.94 41.31 21.61
CA SER A 531 -14.44 41.57 20.24
C SER A 531 -13.41 41.98 19.17
N SER A 532 -13.11 41.05 18.26
CA SER A 532 -13.14 41.38 16.84
C SER A 532 -13.65 40.20 16.00
N LYS A 533 -14.55 40.52 15.06
CA LYS A 533 -15.19 39.61 14.11
C LYS A 533 -14.18 39.20 13.03
N LYS A 534 -13.86 37.91 12.91
CA LYS A 534 -13.55 37.24 11.63
C LYS A 534 -13.93 35.77 11.75
N LYS A 535 -14.85 35.30 10.89
CA LYS A 535 -15.23 33.89 10.78
C LYS A 535 -14.02 33.10 10.25
N LYS A 536 -13.34 32.34 11.11
CA LYS A 536 -12.48 31.22 10.71
C LYS A 536 -13.27 29.94 10.99
N LYS A 537 -13.42 29.05 10.01
CA LYS A 537 -13.90 27.69 10.27
C LYS A 537 -12.79 26.94 11.01
N GLN A 538 -13.10 26.40 12.17
CA GLN A 538 -12.19 25.68 13.06
C GLN A 538 -12.16 24.18 12.72
N VAL A 539 -11.04 23.52 13.03
CA VAL A 539 -10.88 22.07 12.96
C VAL A 539 -11.92 21.41 13.86
N HIS A 540 -12.95 20.82 13.26
CA HIS A 540 -14.19 20.44 13.96
C HIS A 540 -14.01 19.46 15.14
N TRP A 541 -12.93 18.69 15.20
CA TRP A 541 -12.67 17.73 16.27
C TRP A 541 -11.72 18.23 17.36
N PHE A 542 -11.11 19.41 17.23
CA PHE A 542 -10.14 19.91 18.21
C PHE A 542 -10.72 20.91 19.24
N ASP A 543 -12.01 21.23 19.18
CA ASP A 543 -12.66 22.15 20.14
C ASP A 543 -12.94 21.48 21.52
N GLU A 544 -11.90 20.96 22.18
CA GLU A 544 -11.85 20.68 23.63
C GLU A 544 -10.41 20.83 24.17
N SER A 545 -9.82 22.04 24.11
CA SER A 545 -8.88 22.59 25.11
C SER A 545 -8.16 23.83 24.57
N ASP A 546 -8.31 24.96 25.27
CA ASP A 546 -7.57 26.21 25.04
C ASP A 546 -6.06 26.02 25.25
N ILE A 547 -5.23 26.42 24.27
CA ILE A 547 -3.95 27.14 24.43
C ILE A 547 -3.58 27.69 23.05
N GLY A 548 -3.40 29.01 22.96
CA GLY A 548 -2.81 29.69 21.80
C GLY A 548 -1.35 30.03 22.05
N MET A 549 -0.56 30.09 20.98
CA MET A 549 0.54 31.04 20.83
C MET A 549 1.01 31.10 19.37
N ASP A 550 1.18 32.33 18.90
CA ASP A 550 1.75 32.72 17.62
C ASP A 550 3.29 32.68 17.69
N GLN A 551 3.94 32.24 16.61
CA GLN A 551 5.05 32.98 16.00
C GLN A 551 5.38 32.48 14.60
N GLU A 552 5.96 33.40 13.83
CA GLU A 552 6.26 33.38 12.41
C GLU A 552 7.60 32.70 12.12
N ALA A 553 7.70 31.97 11.01
CA ALA A 553 8.97 31.56 10.43
C ALA A 553 8.88 31.68 8.91
N GLY A 554 9.94 32.25 8.34
CA GLY A 554 10.02 32.76 6.97
C GLY A 554 9.96 31.70 5.88
N GLU A 555 9.48 32.15 4.74
CA GLU A 555 9.16 31.39 3.54
C GLU A 555 10.34 31.52 2.55
N ALA A 556 10.98 30.40 2.23
CA ALA A 556 11.91 30.31 1.11
C ALA A 556 11.16 29.66 -0.06
N ASP A 557 11.10 30.43 -1.16
CA ASP A 557 10.32 30.17 -2.36
C ASP A 557 10.99 29.10 -3.24
N HIS A 558 10.56 27.85 -3.08
CA HIS A 558 10.71 26.82 -4.09
C HIS A 558 9.33 26.21 -4.34
N LYS A 559 8.97 26.09 -5.63
CA LYS A 559 7.74 25.42 -6.07
C LYS A 559 7.61 24.06 -5.36
N PRO A 560 6.48 23.75 -4.70
CA PRO A 560 6.40 22.60 -3.83
C PRO A 560 6.19 21.32 -4.64
N LYS A 561 6.86 20.26 -4.21
CA LYS A 561 6.94 18.93 -4.80
C LYS A 561 5.87 18.02 -4.16
N SER A 562 5.36 17.01 -4.89
CA SER A 562 4.32 16.10 -4.38
C SER A 562 4.72 15.42 -3.06
N MET A 563 3.76 14.85 -2.31
CA MET A 563 4.04 14.12 -1.06
C MET A 563 5.07 13.01 -1.23
N LEU A 564 5.03 12.35 -2.38
CA LEU A 564 5.95 11.28 -2.71
C LEU A 564 7.30 11.90 -3.09
N GLU A 565 7.33 12.93 -3.95
CA GLU A 565 8.59 13.48 -4.48
C GLU A 565 9.45 14.13 -3.38
N SER A 566 8.83 14.69 -2.34
CA SER A 566 9.52 15.25 -1.17
C SER A 566 10.11 14.19 -0.23
N VAL A 567 9.50 13.00 -0.16
CA VAL A 567 10.04 11.82 0.54
C VAL A 567 11.26 11.33 -0.24
N PHE A 568 11.17 11.13 -1.55
CA PHE A 568 12.27 10.56 -2.35
C PHE A 568 13.49 11.49 -2.49
N ASN A 569 13.29 12.80 -2.73
CA ASN A 569 14.42 13.74 -2.93
C ASN A 569 15.20 14.06 -1.65
N LYS A 570 14.56 14.13 -0.48
CA LYS A 570 15.28 14.36 0.79
C LYS A 570 16.13 13.16 1.22
N LEU A 571 15.98 12.02 0.55
CA LEU A 571 16.50 10.72 0.98
C LEU A 571 17.56 10.14 0.04
N GLY A 572 18.17 10.98 -0.79
CA GLY A 572 19.37 10.62 -1.56
C GLY A 572 19.11 9.92 -2.89
N TYR A 573 17.85 9.79 -3.32
CA TYR A 573 17.52 9.32 -4.68
C TYR A 573 17.53 10.44 -5.73
N GLY A 574 17.53 11.71 -5.30
CA GLY A 574 17.80 12.85 -6.15
C GLY A 574 19.31 13.04 -6.36
N GLY A 575 19.93 12.18 -7.18
CA GLY A 575 21.25 12.48 -7.71
C GLY A 575 21.21 13.86 -8.37
N GLN A 576 22.16 14.74 -8.04
CA GLN A 576 22.40 15.95 -8.83
C GLN A 576 22.73 15.50 -10.26
N TYR A 577 21.73 15.52 -11.14
CA TYR A 577 21.97 15.36 -12.56
C TYR A 577 22.62 16.65 -13.05
N ASP A 578 23.96 16.71 -12.96
CA ASP A 578 24.71 17.65 -13.77
C ASP A 578 24.33 17.37 -15.23
N THR A 579 23.79 18.39 -15.89
CA THR A 579 23.53 18.39 -17.32
C THR A 579 24.82 18.06 -18.06
N VAL A 580 25.01 16.80 -18.44
CA VAL A 580 26.12 16.40 -19.30
C VAL A 580 25.79 16.87 -20.72
N GLN A 581 26.40 17.99 -21.09
CA GLN A 581 26.53 18.39 -22.49
C GLN A 581 27.43 17.40 -23.23
N ASP A 582 26.87 16.85 -24.30
CA ASP A 582 27.50 16.36 -25.53
C ASP A 582 28.59 15.29 -25.44
N GLY A 583 28.41 14.27 -26.28
CA GLY A 583 29.13 13.01 -26.29
C GLY A 583 30.64 13.17 -26.37
N ARG A 584 31.34 12.37 -25.55
CA ARG A 584 32.58 11.69 -25.91
C ARG A 584 32.76 10.52 -24.95
N ASP A 585 33.00 9.34 -25.54
CA ASP A 585 33.28 8.08 -24.85
C ASP A 585 34.40 8.27 -23.82
N ILE A 586 34.13 7.98 -22.54
CA ILE A 586 35.17 7.91 -21.51
C ILE A 586 35.29 6.44 -21.10
N GLU A 587 36.40 5.83 -21.52
CA GLU A 587 36.84 4.51 -21.08
C GLU A 587 36.99 4.49 -19.55
N MET A 588 36.35 3.52 -18.91
CA MET A 588 36.38 3.34 -17.46
C MET A 588 37.79 2.94 -17.00
N ALA A 589 38.45 3.82 -16.24
CA ALA A 589 39.63 3.45 -15.46
C ALA A 589 39.19 2.68 -14.18
N PRO A 590 39.95 1.66 -13.75
CA PRO A 590 39.53 0.75 -12.69
C PRO A 590 39.59 1.39 -11.30
N VAL A 591 38.61 1.02 -10.47
CA VAL A 591 38.42 1.46 -9.09
C VAL A 591 39.54 0.90 -8.21
N GLU A 592 40.35 1.77 -7.61
CA GLU A 592 41.27 1.39 -6.53
C GLU A 592 40.48 1.21 -5.22
N GLU A 593 40.61 0.02 -4.64
CA GLU A 593 40.04 -0.35 -3.34
C GLU A 593 40.72 0.44 -2.22
N HIS A 594 39.98 1.31 -1.54
CA HIS A 594 40.42 1.91 -0.30
C HIS A 594 40.12 0.96 0.87
N GLU A 595 41.16 0.31 1.40
CA GLU A 595 41.10 -0.45 2.65
C GLU A 595 40.85 0.50 3.85
N ASP A 596 39.74 0.26 4.55
CA ASP A 596 39.36 0.91 5.79
C ASP A 596 40.34 0.60 6.93
N GLN A 597 41.28 1.52 7.21
CA GLN A 597 42.03 1.51 8.46
C GLN A 597 41.25 2.23 9.58
N PHE A 598 40.41 1.46 10.28
CA PHE A 598 39.90 1.86 11.60
C PHE A 598 41.04 1.81 12.62
N ILE A 599 41.65 2.97 12.90
CA ILE A 599 42.58 3.14 14.02
C ILE A 599 41.75 3.36 15.29
N ILE A 600 41.66 2.32 16.12
CA ILE A 600 41.20 2.41 17.50
C ILE A 600 42.37 2.96 18.32
N GLN A 601 42.31 4.22 18.73
CA GLN A 601 43.18 4.75 19.79
C GLN A 601 42.50 4.51 21.14
N SER A 602 43.10 3.61 21.90
CA SER A 602 42.78 3.30 23.29
C SER A 602 43.27 4.39 24.23
N ASP A 603 42.46 4.60 25.27
CA ASP A 603 42.75 5.37 26.48
C ASP A 603 44.10 5.01 27.11
N GLU A 604 44.88 6.01 27.51
CA GLU A 604 45.77 5.94 28.68
C GLU A 604 46.29 7.35 29.04
N GLU A 605 45.93 7.77 30.27
CA GLU A 605 46.77 8.48 31.27
C GLU A 605 47.50 9.78 30.85
N GLU A 606 47.51 10.86 31.63
CA GLU A 606 47.93 10.92 33.02
C GLU A 606 47.64 12.32 33.60
N PHE A 607 47.15 12.36 34.83
CA PHE A 607 47.12 13.54 35.69
C PHE A 607 48.55 13.93 36.11
N GLY A 608 48.93 15.21 36.06
CA GLY A 608 50.18 15.61 36.74
C GLY A 608 50.71 17.03 36.55
N HIS A 609 50.38 17.89 37.52
CA HIS A 609 51.22 18.95 38.10
C HIS A 609 51.83 20.07 37.20
N ARG A 610 51.23 21.27 37.28
CA ARG A 610 51.74 22.39 38.11
C ARG A 610 50.74 23.52 38.24
#